data_AF-A0A5N5KDQ3-F1
#
_entry.id   AF-A0A5N5KDQ3-F1
#
_cell.length_a   1.000
_cell.length_b   1.000
_cell.length_c   1.000
_cell.angle_alpha   90.00
_cell.angle_beta   90.00
_cell.angle_gamma   90.00
#
_symmetry.space_group_name_H-M   'P 1'
#
loop_
_entity.id
_entity.type
_entity.pdbx_description
1 polymer ?
#
loop_
_entity_poly.entity_id
_entity_poly.type
_entity_poly.pdbx_seq_one_letter_code
_entity_poly.pdbx_strand_id
1 'polypeptide(L)'
;MASVDITWHAPAASLINNLTNVVSATGVYGYIYNTSATPDSQYGVYNWCNMPHVRKDIYTPAPSNYELAYVELIHRHHKRTPYASNSFPVESYPWTCTDQGLFYFGRSFVPQAPESAETYWKGYASPINPFVQSGFLGDCQFPQITAEGLDDSHQHGADLYAVYHDLLSFLPSRDSPSWREQVSYRVTNNQITSQVAGMLVNGMYAPTSPVPLSVQNSNVDSLEPSYSCSFSSNTFNAIKSRSNPTWAAHLSAASPLYKTLDDISGVSTTDDGWHIWLDHYYDNLSARQCHSKPLPCKLVDGKNSTTCVTQEVADEVYRFGHWEYSRLYRDEPSSLAASAASMGVWFAELASHLRAVKDGKAADAIKWRHNIAHDGSMSRVLSVLQIDDMVWPGMGSEVVFELYKKKKTATPTSTSATTPTATLKCNRDNCFRQMFASSASASAFCPTFTTAAQPSGSATVPGWLNNCKGDVKAVSSACSCVVTATATATAAPTAVPTGAGESESGYYVRVLFGGRVLRSSNPSLGVMDMLPVETLLGYIDGLVGVDGTLVKGKCSS
;
A
#
# COMPACT_ATOMS: atom_id res chain seq x y z
N MET A 1 15.52 -17.28 21.23
CA MET A 1 14.45 -16.97 20.26
C MET A 1 14.24 -18.15 19.34
N ALA A 2 13.00 -18.46 18.93
CA ALA A 2 12.76 -19.39 17.84
C ALA A 2 13.47 -18.86 16.57
N SER A 3 13.98 -19.75 15.71
CA SER A 3 14.60 -19.35 14.45
C SER A 3 13.58 -18.63 13.57
N VAL A 4 13.91 -17.42 13.09
CA VAL A 4 13.06 -16.68 12.15
C VAL A 4 13.01 -17.44 10.82
N ASP A 5 11.80 -17.71 10.34
CA ASP A 5 11.59 -18.42 9.08
C ASP A 5 11.77 -17.47 7.89
N ILE A 6 12.78 -17.75 7.06
CA ILE A 6 13.12 -16.98 5.86
C ILE A 6 12.67 -17.67 4.57
N THR A 7 11.95 -18.78 4.68
CA THR A 7 11.44 -19.52 3.51
C THR A 7 10.22 -18.83 2.91
N TRP A 8 9.93 -19.18 1.66
CA TRP A 8 8.74 -18.71 0.97
C TRP A 8 7.50 -19.44 1.49
N HIS A 9 6.45 -18.67 1.78
CA HIS A 9 5.12 -19.15 2.11
C HIS A 9 4.15 -18.66 1.05
N ALA A 10 3.28 -19.56 0.58
CA ALA A 10 2.27 -19.24 -0.41
C ALA A 10 1.38 -18.09 0.08
N PRO A 11 0.99 -17.13 -0.78
CA PRO A 11 -0.06 -16.17 -0.45
C PRO A 11 -1.41 -16.87 -0.26
N ALA A 12 -2.40 -16.14 0.26
CA ALA A 12 -3.75 -16.64 0.36
C ALA A 12 -4.29 -17.05 -1.03
N ALA A 13 -5.01 -18.17 -1.08
CA ALA A 13 -5.77 -18.52 -2.27
C ALA A 13 -6.96 -17.56 -2.38
N SER A 14 -7.02 -16.79 -3.46
CA SER A 14 -8.01 -15.74 -3.66
C SER A 14 -8.59 -15.80 -5.07
N LEU A 15 -9.55 -14.91 -5.36
CA LEU A 15 -10.08 -14.75 -6.71
C LEU A 15 -9.02 -14.20 -7.67
N ILE A 16 -8.06 -13.43 -7.16
CA ILE A 16 -7.02 -12.75 -7.95
C ILE A 16 -6.01 -13.75 -8.52
N ASN A 17 -5.54 -14.72 -7.73
CA ASN A 17 -4.55 -15.70 -8.18
C ASN A 17 -5.16 -17.00 -8.74
N ASN A 18 -6.48 -17.04 -8.91
CA ASN A 18 -7.18 -18.15 -9.54
C ASN A 18 -7.45 -17.88 -11.03
N LEU A 19 -6.65 -18.47 -11.92
CA LEU A 19 -6.77 -18.28 -13.37
C LEU A 19 -8.16 -18.64 -13.93
N THR A 20 -8.83 -19.64 -13.36
CA THR A 20 -10.20 -19.99 -13.80
C THR A 20 -11.18 -18.87 -13.47
N ASN A 21 -11.01 -18.22 -12.31
CA ASN A 21 -11.82 -17.07 -11.93
C ASN A 21 -11.50 -15.84 -12.79
N VAL A 22 -10.22 -15.55 -13.03
CA VAL A 22 -9.77 -14.43 -13.88
C VAL A 22 -10.49 -14.42 -15.23
N VAL A 23 -10.57 -15.60 -15.88
CA VAL A 23 -11.22 -15.78 -17.19
C VAL A 23 -12.76 -15.71 -17.11
N SER A 24 -13.37 -16.28 -16.08
CA SER A 24 -14.83 -16.45 -16.01
C SER A 24 -15.58 -15.32 -15.29
N ALA A 25 -14.87 -14.51 -14.50
CA ALA A 25 -15.46 -13.42 -13.74
C ALA A 25 -15.78 -12.20 -14.62
N THR A 26 -16.60 -11.30 -14.08
CA THR A 26 -16.89 -9.98 -14.64
C THR A 26 -16.44 -8.89 -13.66
N GLY A 27 -16.18 -7.68 -14.16
CA GLY A 27 -15.73 -6.57 -13.32
C GLY A 27 -14.29 -6.73 -12.81
N VAL A 28 -13.94 -5.92 -11.80
CA VAL A 28 -12.57 -5.79 -11.27
C VAL A 28 -12.50 -6.02 -9.76
N TYR A 29 -13.18 -7.05 -9.27
CA TYR A 29 -13.20 -7.38 -7.83
C TYR A 29 -13.68 -6.22 -6.92
N GLY A 30 -14.49 -5.30 -7.46
CA GLY A 30 -14.97 -4.11 -6.76
C GLY A 30 -13.95 -2.97 -6.69
N TYR A 31 -12.85 -3.04 -7.44
CA TYR A 31 -11.82 -2.00 -7.48
C TYR A 31 -12.25 -0.80 -8.32
N ILE A 32 -11.61 0.34 -8.09
CA ILE A 32 -11.89 1.60 -8.77
C ILE A 32 -10.77 1.92 -9.77
N TYR A 33 -11.13 2.22 -11.02
CA TYR A 33 -10.21 2.50 -12.14
C TYR A 33 -10.49 3.82 -12.87
N ASN A 34 -11.55 4.54 -12.48
CA ASN A 34 -12.08 5.66 -13.25
C ASN A 34 -12.08 7.01 -12.49
N THR A 35 -11.54 7.05 -11.25
CA THR A 35 -11.48 8.27 -10.45
C THR A 35 -10.47 8.16 -9.32
N SER A 36 -9.82 9.28 -8.96
CA SER A 36 -9.02 9.37 -7.73
C SER A 36 -9.87 9.55 -6.47
N ALA A 37 -11.15 9.90 -6.61
CA ALA A 37 -12.05 10.13 -5.49
C ALA A 37 -12.70 8.82 -5.03
N THR A 38 -12.30 8.34 -3.86
CA THR A 38 -13.00 7.25 -3.17
C THR A 38 -13.99 7.86 -2.17
N PRO A 39 -15.31 7.59 -2.26
CA PRO A 39 -16.27 8.09 -1.28
C PRO A 39 -15.89 7.67 0.15
N ASP A 40 -16.07 8.53 1.14
CA ASP A 40 -15.66 8.24 2.53
C ASP A 40 -16.23 6.91 3.06
N SER A 41 -17.50 6.61 2.74
CA SER A 41 -18.16 5.35 3.10
C SER A 41 -17.54 4.09 2.49
N GLN A 42 -16.69 4.23 1.48
CA GLN A 42 -16.01 3.17 0.75
C GLN A 42 -14.48 3.27 0.87
N TYR A 43 -13.96 4.19 1.70
CA TYR A 43 -12.51 4.39 1.80
C TYR A 43 -11.80 3.11 2.27
N GLY A 44 -10.68 2.81 1.63
CA GLY A 44 -9.96 1.55 1.81
C GLY A 44 -10.40 0.43 0.86
N VAL A 45 -11.35 0.67 -0.04
CA VAL A 45 -11.48 -0.09 -1.29
C VAL A 45 -10.26 0.19 -2.17
N TYR A 46 -9.79 -0.83 -2.87
CA TYR A 46 -8.66 -0.69 -3.79
C TYR A 46 -9.01 0.27 -4.93
N ASN A 47 -8.38 1.44 -4.94
CA ASN A 47 -8.52 2.41 -6.01
C ASN A 47 -7.19 2.51 -6.75
N TRP A 48 -7.16 1.96 -7.98
CA TRP A 48 -5.96 1.94 -8.80
C TRP A 48 -5.46 3.35 -9.14
N CYS A 49 -6.37 4.32 -9.28
CA CYS A 49 -6.03 5.70 -9.65
C CYS A 49 -5.47 6.51 -8.48
N ASN A 50 -5.88 6.20 -7.26
CA ASN A 50 -5.36 6.81 -6.04
C ASN A 50 -5.55 5.83 -4.87
N MET A 51 -4.51 5.05 -4.60
CA MET A 51 -4.57 3.99 -3.61
C MET A 51 -4.94 4.54 -2.23
N PRO A 52 -5.71 3.80 -1.42
CA PRO A 52 -5.83 4.11 0.00
C PRO A 52 -4.44 4.24 0.63
N HIS A 53 -4.31 5.18 1.56
CA HIS A 53 -3.07 5.47 2.27
C HIS A 53 -3.39 5.91 3.70
N VAL A 54 -2.36 6.04 4.53
CA VAL A 54 -2.47 6.53 5.90
C VAL A 54 -3.14 7.91 5.88
N ARG A 55 -4.32 7.96 6.49
CA ARG A 55 -5.08 9.20 6.73
C ARG A 55 -5.81 9.13 8.06
N LYS A 56 -6.13 10.30 8.59
CA LYS A 56 -6.67 10.47 9.94
C LYS A 56 -7.92 9.64 10.23
N ASP A 57 -8.80 9.48 9.25
CA ASP A 57 -10.12 8.84 9.44
C ASP A 57 -10.05 7.32 9.63
N ILE A 58 -9.01 6.67 9.10
CA ILE A 58 -8.84 5.21 9.19
C ILE A 58 -7.66 4.80 10.08
N TYR A 59 -6.80 5.74 10.44
CA TYR A 59 -5.61 5.44 11.22
C TYR A 59 -5.97 5.02 12.64
N THR A 60 -5.45 3.86 13.06
CA THR A 60 -5.61 3.35 14.42
C THR A 60 -4.33 3.59 15.22
N PRO A 61 -4.34 4.47 16.23
CA PRO A 61 -3.17 4.69 17.09
C PRO A 61 -2.72 3.39 17.79
N ALA A 62 -1.41 3.24 17.97
CA ALA A 62 -0.88 2.13 18.76
C ALA A 62 -1.35 2.22 20.24
N PRO A 63 -1.38 1.09 20.98
CA PRO A 63 -1.75 1.11 22.40
C PRO A 63 -0.89 2.09 23.22
N SER A 64 -1.46 2.70 24.26
CA SER A 64 -0.84 3.82 25.00
C SER A 64 0.51 3.50 25.67
N ASN A 65 0.80 2.22 25.88
CA ASN A 65 2.06 1.73 26.40
C ASN A 65 3.17 1.63 25.33
N TYR A 66 2.89 2.02 24.09
CA TYR A 66 3.87 2.18 23.01
C TYR A 66 4.06 3.66 22.69
N GLU A 67 5.27 4.01 22.28
CA GLU A 67 5.66 5.36 21.87
C GLU A 67 6.34 5.28 20.50
N LEU A 68 5.84 6.04 19.53
CA LEU A 68 6.40 6.06 18.18
C LEU A 68 7.78 6.72 18.21
N ALA A 69 8.79 6.01 17.72
CA ALA A 69 10.19 6.44 17.75
C ALA A 69 10.72 6.83 16.36
N TYR A 70 10.25 6.16 15.30
CA TYR A 70 10.73 6.36 13.93
C TYR A 70 9.71 5.90 12.90
N VAL A 71 9.67 6.56 11.74
CA VAL A 71 8.88 6.14 10.58
C VAL A 71 9.76 6.17 9.32
N GLU A 72 9.71 5.07 8.55
CA GLU A 72 10.24 5.02 7.20
C GLU A 72 9.17 4.48 6.24
N LEU A 73 8.94 5.21 5.16
CA LEU A 73 7.87 4.94 4.21
C LEU A 73 8.45 4.82 2.82
N ILE A 74 7.89 3.92 2.02
CA ILE A 74 8.09 3.87 0.57
C ILE A 74 6.74 3.90 -0.14
N HIS A 75 6.59 4.74 -1.16
CA HIS A 75 5.38 4.77 -1.99
C HIS A 75 5.66 4.90 -3.47
N ARG A 76 4.74 4.40 -4.30
CA ARG A 76 4.74 4.59 -5.75
C ARG A 76 4.45 6.05 -6.08
N HIS A 77 4.99 6.55 -7.19
CA HIS A 77 4.50 7.78 -7.81
C HIS A 77 2.97 7.77 -8.04
N HIS A 78 2.40 8.96 -8.29
CA HIS A 78 0.96 9.12 -8.56
C HIS A 78 0.63 9.04 -10.06
N LYS A 79 -0.62 9.35 -10.43
CA LYS A 79 -1.14 9.26 -11.80
C LYS A 79 -0.26 9.98 -12.82
N ARG A 80 -0.04 9.30 -13.95
CA ARG A 80 0.78 9.76 -15.07
C ARG A 80 0.16 9.34 -16.39
N THR A 81 0.66 9.90 -17.48
CA THR A 81 0.46 9.33 -18.82
C THR A 81 1.05 7.90 -18.87
N PRO A 82 0.57 7.03 -19.79
CA PRO A 82 1.16 5.71 -19.97
C PRO A 82 2.62 5.81 -20.44
N TYR A 83 3.37 4.71 -20.38
CA TYR A 83 4.67 4.66 -21.04
C TYR A 83 4.52 4.76 -22.56
N ALA A 84 5.49 5.40 -23.22
CA ALA A 84 5.50 5.50 -24.69
C ALA A 84 5.47 4.10 -25.36
N SER A 85 6.22 3.14 -24.80
CA SER A 85 6.25 1.74 -25.25
C SER A 85 4.92 1.01 -25.09
N ASN A 86 4.03 1.52 -24.24
CA ASN A 86 2.74 0.92 -23.92
C ASN A 86 1.61 1.59 -24.73
N SER A 87 1.96 2.47 -25.68
CA SER A 87 0.99 3.07 -26.60
C SER A 87 0.71 2.14 -27.77
N PHE A 88 -0.52 2.14 -28.30
CA PHE A 88 -0.82 1.42 -29.53
C PHE A 88 -0.01 2.00 -30.70
N PRO A 89 0.22 1.25 -31.80
CA PRO A 89 0.97 1.78 -32.95
C PRO A 89 0.46 3.14 -33.44
N VAL A 90 -0.87 3.30 -33.46
CA VAL A 90 -1.54 4.58 -33.73
C VAL A 90 -2.65 4.79 -32.71
N GLU A 91 -2.64 5.94 -32.05
CA GLU A 91 -3.65 6.31 -31.08
C GLU A 91 -4.75 7.18 -31.70
N SER A 92 -6.00 6.93 -31.30
CA SER A 92 -7.17 7.57 -31.92
C SER A 92 -7.37 9.05 -31.57
N TYR A 93 -6.66 9.54 -30.56
CA TYR A 93 -6.74 10.91 -30.09
C TYR A 93 -5.41 11.33 -29.45
N PRO A 94 -5.10 12.64 -29.43
CA PRO A 94 -3.90 13.12 -28.77
C PRO A 94 -4.07 13.14 -27.23
N TRP A 95 -2.96 13.03 -26.51
CA TRP A 95 -2.91 13.40 -25.09
C TRP A 95 -2.31 14.79 -24.96
N THR A 96 -3.05 15.69 -24.30
CA THR A 96 -2.60 17.06 -24.03
C THR A 96 -2.25 17.24 -22.56
N CYS A 97 -1.13 17.90 -22.27
CA CYS A 97 -0.59 18.17 -20.94
C CYS A 97 -0.30 19.67 -20.75
N THR A 98 -1.30 20.52 -21.02
CA THR A 98 -1.15 21.99 -20.99
C THR A 98 -1.46 22.63 -19.64
N ASP A 99 -1.94 21.84 -18.69
CA ASP A 99 -2.39 22.23 -17.35
C ASP A 99 -1.30 22.12 -16.28
N GLN A 100 -0.05 21.85 -16.68
CA GLN A 100 1.10 21.71 -15.79
C GLN A 100 2.40 22.09 -16.51
N GLY A 101 3.42 22.43 -15.72
CA GLY A 101 4.78 22.69 -16.20
C GLY A 101 5.76 21.63 -15.71
N LEU A 102 6.63 21.12 -16.60
CA LEU A 102 7.74 20.26 -16.21
C LEU A 102 8.97 21.10 -15.88
N PHE A 103 9.10 21.48 -14.61
CA PHE A 103 10.23 22.29 -14.16
C PHE A 103 11.52 21.46 -14.15
N TYR A 104 12.50 21.90 -14.95
CA TYR A 104 13.80 21.23 -15.10
C TYR A 104 14.90 22.29 -15.22
N PHE A 105 15.38 22.78 -14.08
CA PHE A 105 16.42 23.81 -14.02
C PHE A 105 17.37 23.58 -12.84
N GLY A 106 18.59 24.09 -12.98
CA GLY A 106 19.59 24.10 -11.90
C GLY A 106 19.68 25.48 -11.27
N ARG A 107 20.06 25.54 -9.99
CA ARG A 107 20.34 26.78 -9.26
C ARG A 107 21.66 26.62 -8.49
N SER A 108 22.48 27.66 -8.51
CA SER A 108 23.71 27.71 -7.72
C SER A 108 23.39 27.95 -6.24
N PHE A 109 24.09 27.28 -5.34
CA PHE A 109 24.02 27.55 -3.89
C PHE A 109 25.05 28.59 -3.42
N VAL A 110 25.82 29.19 -4.33
CA VAL A 110 26.74 30.28 -3.98
C VAL A 110 25.93 31.52 -3.56
N PRO A 111 26.12 32.10 -2.36
CA PRO A 111 25.21 33.12 -1.82
C PRO A 111 25.03 34.39 -2.65
N GLN A 112 25.97 34.69 -3.55
CA GLN A 112 25.95 35.88 -4.42
C GLN A 112 25.64 35.54 -5.89
N ALA A 113 25.39 34.26 -6.22
CA ALA A 113 24.98 33.89 -7.56
C ALA A 113 23.55 34.41 -7.83
N PRO A 114 23.26 34.88 -9.06
CA PRO A 114 21.90 35.21 -9.45
C PRO A 114 20.95 34.02 -9.28
N GLU A 115 19.70 34.31 -8.91
CA GLU A 115 18.62 33.34 -8.90
C GLU A 115 18.36 32.78 -10.30
N SER A 116 18.07 31.49 -10.38
CA SER A 116 17.58 30.89 -11.63
C SER A 116 16.14 31.31 -11.86
N ALA A 117 15.81 31.70 -13.08
CA ALA A 117 14.40 31.85 -13.48
C ALA A 117 13.70 30.49 -13.39
N GLU A 118 12.44 30.49 -12.92
CA GLU A 118 11.61 29.29 -12.90
C GLU A 118 11.15 28.94 -14.31
N THR A 119 11.95 28.12 -15.01
CA THR A 119 11.66 27.64 -16.35
C THR A 119 11.09 26.23 -16.31
N TYR A 120 10.20 25.94 -17.25
CA TYR A 120 9.60 24.62 -17.42
C TYR A 120 9.57 24.23 -18.90
N TRP A 121 9.54 22.94 -19.19
CA TRP A 121 9.33 22.45 -20.54
C TRP A 121 7.86 22.57 -20.92
N LYS A 122 7.60 23.31 -21.99
CA LYS A 122 6.31 23.32 -22.69
C LYS A 122 6.43 22.45 -23.92
N GLY A 123 5.89 21.23 -23.85
CA GLY A 123 5.92 20.31 -24.98
C GLY A 123 5.18 20.87 -26.20
N TYR A 124 5.59 20.44 -27.38
CA TYR A 124 4.93 20.77 -28.64
C TYR A 124 5.23 19.70 -29.69
N ALA A 125 4.31 19.52 -30.63
CA ALA A 125 4.53 18.74 -31.84
C ALA A 125 4.48 19.68 -33.05
N SER A 126 5.49 19.61 -33.92
CA SER A 126 5.53 20.42 -35.15
C SER A 126 4.66 19.79 -36.23
N PRO A 127 3.70 20.53 -36.83
CA PRO A 127 2.82 19.98 -37.87
C PRO A 127 3.54 19.70 -39.20
N ILE A 128 4.77 20.21 -39.36
CA ILE A 128 5.60 20.00 -40.56
C ILE A 128 6.70 18.96 -40.35
N ASN A 129 6.85 18.41 -39.13
CA ASN A 129 7.84 17.37 -38.88
C ASN A 129 7.36 16.06 -39.51
N PRO A 130 8.05 15.51 -40.52
CA PRO A 130 7.63 14.26 -41.17
C PRO A 130 7.85 13.03 -40.28
N PHE A 131 8.63 13.16 -39.19
CA PHE A 131 8.87 12.08 -38.24
C PHE A 131 7.75 12.05 -37.19
N VAL A 132 6.70 11.31 -37.49
CA VAL A 132 5.59 11.05 -36.55
C VAL A 132 5.94 9.82 -35.72
N GLN A 133 5.97 9.97 -34.40
CA GLN A 133 6.18 8.84 -33.49
C GLN A 133 4.98 7.89 -33.49
N SER A 134 5.24 6.61 -33.23
CA SER A 134 4.21 5.63 -32.88
C SER A 134 3.54 6.04 -31.57
N GLY A 135 2.25 5.72 -31.40
CA GLY A 135 1.54 5.99 -30.15
C GLY A 135 0.77 7.30 -30.09
N PHE A 136 0.68 7.84 -28.88
CA PHE A 136 -0.06 9.07 -28.62
C PHE A 136 0.62 10.27 -29.29
N LEU A 137 -0.19 11.02 -30.04
CA LEU A 137 0.16 12.36 -30.47
C LEU A 137 -0.16 13.36 -29.35
N GLY A 138 0.33 14.59 -29.47
CA GLY A 138 0.05 15.67 -28.52
C GLY A 138 1.32 16.37 -28.06
N ASP A 139 1.25 16.98 -26.88
CA ASP A 139 2.33 17.79 -26.30
C ASP A 139 2.91 17.20 -25.00
N CYS A 140 2.40 16.06 -24.53
CA CYS A 140 2.97 15.35 -23.39
C CYS A 140 4.32 14.70 -23.73
N GLN A 141 5.19 14.60 -22.73
CA GLN A 141 6.26 13.62 -22.69
C GLN A 141 5.69 12.29 -22.15
N PHE A 142 6.13 11.14 -22.65
CA PHE A 142 5.61 9.85 -22.21
C PHE A 142 6.74 8.98 -21.64
N PRO A 143 6.65 8.54 -20.37
CA PRO A 143 5.65 8.93 -19.37
C PRO A 143 5.88 10.34 -18.81
N GLN A 144 4.83 10.95 -18.27
CA GLN A 144 4.86 12.24 -17.56
C GLN A 144 3.80 12.24 -16.48
N ILE A 145 4.10 12.78 -15.29
CA ILE A 145 3.09 13.04 -14.25
C ILE A 145 1.94 13.88 -14.82
N THR A 146 0.71 13.72 -14.32
CA THR A 146 -0.42 14.60 -14.72
C THR A 146 -0.74 15.61 -13.64
N ALA A 147 -1.47 16.69 -13.97
CA ALA A 147 -1.94 17.67 -12.99
C ALA A 147 -2.75 16.98 -11.88
N GLU A 148 -3.65 16.05 -12.23
CA GLU A 148 -4.39 15.26 -11.25
C GLU A 148 -3.47 14.35 -10.39
N GLY A 149 -2.36 13.85 -10.94
CA GLY A 149 -1.36 13.12 -10.16
C GLY A 149 -0.58 14.00 -9.18
N LEU A 150 -0.36 15.27 -9.53
CA LEU A 150 0.23 16.28 -8.64
C LEU A 150 -0.74 16.61 -7.49
N ASP A 151 -2.04 16.74 -7.78
CA ASP A 151 -3.08 16.95 -6.76
C ASP A 151 -3.18 15.77 -5.79
N ASP A 152 -3.20 14.53 -6.32
CA ASP A 152 -3.22 13.32 -5.50
C ASP A 152 -1.98 13.25 -4.58
N SER A 153 -0.81 13.65 -5.07
CA SER A 153 0.42 13.69 -4.27
C SER A 153 0.37 14.74 -3.15
N HIS A 154 -0.19 15.91 -3.42
CA HIS A 154 -0.39 16.94 -2.39
C HIS A 154 -1.33 16.43 -1.30
N GLN A 155 -2.45 15.81 -1.67
CA GLN A 155 -3.40 15.23 -0.71
C GLN A 155 -2.74 14.14 0.13
N HIS A 156 -1.94 13.26 -0.49
CA HIS A 156 -1.19 12.22 0.22
C HIS A 156 -0.27 12.84 1.29
N GLY A 157 0.46 13.92 0.95
CA GLY A 157 1.27 14.66 1.92
C GLY A 157 0.44 15.25 3.08
N ALA A 158 -0.71 15.84 2.77
CA ALA A 158 -1.61 16.41 3.78
C ALA A 158 -2.17 15.33 4.73
N ASP A 159 -2.55 14.17 4.20
CA ASP A 159 -3.08 13.03 4.97
C ASP A 159 -2.04 12.46 5.93
N LEU A 160 -0.79 12.31 5.47
CA LEU A 160 0.34 11.89 6.31
C LEU A 160 0.62 12.91 7.42
N TYR A 161 0.61 14.20 7.09
CA TYR A 161 0.81 15.25 8.10
C TYR A 161 -0.30 15.24 9.16
N ALA A 162 -1.55 15.08 8.75
CA ALA A 162 -2.69 15.00 9.66
C ALA A 162 -2.59 13.81 10.64
N VAL A 163 -1.97 12.70 10.23
CA VAL A 163 -1.70 11.57 11.12
C VAL A 163 -0.48 11.82 11.99
N TYR A 164 0.68 12.04 11.38
CA TYR A 164 1.95 12.02 12.09
C TYR A 164 2.28 13.33 12.82
N HIS A 165 1.72 14.47 12.40
CA HIS A 165 1.78 15.71 13.16
C HIS A 165 0.52 15.89 14.03
N ASP A 166 -0.66 16.06 13.42
CA ASP A 166 -1.83 16.52 14.17
C ASP A 166 -2.36 15.47 15.16
N LEU A 167 -2.44 14.20 14.75
CA LEU A 167 -3.00 13.13 15.58
C LEU A 167 -1.97 12.57 16.57
N LEU A 168 -0.74 12.31 16.11
CA LEU A 168 0.29 11.63 16.91
C LEU A 168 1.28 12.57 17.59
N SER A 169 1.33 13.85 17.18
CA SER A 169 2.35 14.80 17.66
C SER A 169 3.79 14.30 17.50
N PHE A 170 4.04 13.48 16.48
CA PHE A 170 5.34 12.85 16.23
C PHE A 170 6.26 13.73 15.38
N LEU A 171 5.74 14.24 14.26
CA LEU A 171 6.45 15.18 13.39
C LEU A 171 6.44 16.59 13.98
N PRO A 172 7.49 17.40 13.78
CA PRO A 172 7.49 18.81 14.19
C PRO A 172 6.46 19.64 13.39
N SER A 173 6.05 20.78 13.98
CA SER A 173 5.20 21.74 13.27
C SER A 173 5.90 22.29 12.02
N ARG A 174 5.12 22.52 10.96
CA ARG A 174 5.58 23.19 9.73
C ARG A 174 6.08 24.60 9.94
N ASP A 175 5.66 25.26 11.03
CA ASP A 175 6.15 26.58 11.43
C ASP A 175 7.52 26.51 12.12
N SER A 176 8.00 25.32 12.47
CA SER A 176 9.30 25.11 13.11
C SER A 176 10.35 24.68 12.08
N PRO A 177 11.50 25.35 11.97
CA PRO A 177 12.56 24.91 11.05
C PRO A 177 13.15 23.53 11.41
N SER A 178 12.90 23.05 12.63
CA SER A 178 13.43 21.78 13.14
C SER A 178 12.95 20.54 12.37
N TRP A 179 11.86 20.62 11.60
CA TRP A 179 11.44 19.50 10.74
C TRP A 179 12.50 19.18 9.67
N ARG A 180 13.24 20.19 9.19
CA ARG A 180 14.27 20.01 8.15
C ARG A 180 15.45 19.13 8.59
N GLU A 181 15.65 19.00 9.89
CA GLU A 181 16.69 18.16 10.49
C GLU A 181 16.16 16.78 10.93
N GLN A 182 14.84 16.61 10.94
CA GLN A 182 14.15 15.40 11.42
C GLN A 182 13.47 14.61 10.30
N VAL A 183 13.43 15.16 9.08
CA VAL A 183 12.69 14.62 7.94
C VAL A 183 13.61 14.60 6.72
N SER A 184 13.66 13.46 6.03
CA SER A 184 14.38 13.33 4.76
C SER A 184 13.50 12.72 3.69
N TYR A 185 13.68 13.19 2.45
CA TYR A 185 12.99 12.69 1.27
C TYR A 185 14.01 12.10 0.29
N ARG A 186 13.68 10.94 -0.27
CA ARG A 186 14.47 10.25 -1.28
C ARG A 186 13.60 9.92 -2.49
N VAL A 187 14.16 10.12 -3.67
CA VAL A 187 13.53 9.88 -4.97
C VAL A 187 14.40 8.95 -5.80
N THR A 188 13.83 8.41 -6.87
CA THR A 188 14.56 7.64 -7.88
C THR A 188 15.15 8.59 -8.94
N ASN A 189 15.84 8.03 -9.91
CA ASN A 189 16.39 8.80 -11.03
C ASN A 189 15.33 9.22 -12.08
N ASN A 190 14.08 8.75 -11.94
CA ASN A 190 12.97 9.17 -12.77
C ASN A 190 12.39 10.50 -12.27
N GLN A 191 12.31 11.50 -13.15
CA GLN A 191 11.85 12.85 -12.79
C GLN A 191 10.43 12.90 -12.19
N ILE A 192 9.57 11.93 -12.53
CA ILE A 192 8.21 11.85 -11.98
C ILE A 192 8.24 11.71 -10.45
N THR A 193 9.19 10.96 -9.89
CA THR A 193 9.26 10.79 -8.42
C THR A 193 9.67 12.08 -7.72
N SER A 194 10.50 12.92 -8.35
CA SER A 194 10.82 14.28 -7.87
C SER A 194 9.64 15.23 -7.94
N GLN A 195 8.84 15.16 -9.01
CA GLN A 195 7.63 15.99 -9.17
C GLN A 195 6.56 15.62 -8.14
N VAL A 196 6.36 14.32 -7.90
CA VAL A 196 5.53 13.80 -6.82
C VAL A 196 6.04 14.29 -5.46
N ALA A 197 7.33 14.13 -5.17
CA ALA A 197 7.92 14.58 -3.92
C ALA A 197 7.70 16.09 -3.67
N GLY A 198 7.80 16.92 -4.71
CA GLY A 198 7.55 18.36 -4.60
C GLY A 198 6.15 18.69 -4.04
N MET A 199 5.12 18.05 -4.59
CA MET A 199 3.73 18.25 -4.12
C MET A 199 3.47 17.62 -2.76
N LEU A 200 4.05 16.44 -2.50
CA LEU A 200 3.92 15.77 -1.20
C LEU A 200 4.53 16.60 -0.07
N VAL A 201 5.74 17.12 -0.29
CA VAL A 201 6.42 18.02 0.66
C VAL A 201 5.60 19.30 0.87
N ASN A 202 4.98 19.83 -0.20
CA ASN A 202 4.10 20.99 -0.09
C ASN A 202 2.87 20.68 0.79
N GLY A 203 2.21 19.55 0.59
CA GLY A 203 1.08 19.11 1.40
C GLY A 203 1.43 18.88 2.87
N MET A 204 2.64 18.40 3.16
CA MET A 204 3.12 18.22 4.54
C MET A 204 3.53 19.55 5.20
N TYR A 205 4.38 20.34 4.55
CA TYR A 205 5.14 21.41 5.21
C TYR A 205 4.99 22.80 4.59
N ALA A 206 4.42 22.92 3.39
CA ALA A 206 4.29 24.18 2.64
C ALA A 206 5.57 25.06 2.69
N PRO A 207 6.75 24.52 2.32
CA PRO A 207 8.02 25.19 2.57
C PRO A 207 8.18 26.48 1.76
N THR A 208 8.78 27.50 2.36
CA THR A 208 9.10 28.79 1.71
C THR A 208 10.52 28.83 1.12
N SER A 209 11.28 27.74 1.23
CA SER A 209 12.63 27.61 0.70
C SER A 209 12.90 26.19 0.21
N PRO A 210 13.88 25.98 -0.71
CA PRO A 210 14.14 24.68 -1.30
C PRO A 210 14.32 23.55 -0.28
N VAL A 211 13.83 22.35 -0.64
CA VAL A 211 13.94 21.14 0.17
C VAL A 211 14.79 20.13 -0.60
N PRO A 212 15.88 19.61 -0.02
CA PRO A 212 16.71 18.64 -0.71
C PRO A 212 15.99 17.30 -0.85
N LEU A 213 16.08 16.71 -2.04
CA LEU A 213 15.68 15.33 -2.31
C LEU A 213 16.96 14.51 -2.50
N SER A 214 17.13 13.45 -1.73
CA SER A 214 18.23 12.50 -1.93
C SER A 214 17.95 11.61 -3.14
N VAL A 215 18.96 11.36 -3.95
CA VAL A 215 18.89 10.44 -5.10
C VAL A 215 20.23 9.72 -5.20
N GLN A 216 20.20 8.41 -5.45
CA GLN A 216 21.42 7.63 -5.67
C GLN A 216 21.84 7.71 -7.14
N ASN A 217 23.09 7.34 -7.44
CA ASN A 217 23.52 7.22 -8.82
C ASN A 217 22.67 6.16 -9.55
N SER A 218 22.16 6.50 -10.74
CA SER A 218 21.31 5.65 -11.57
C SER A 218 21.78 4.20 -11.79
N ASN A 219 23.08 3.89 -11.71
CA ASN A 219 23.59 2.53 -11.91
C ASN A 219 23.56 1.65 -10.65
N VAL A 220 23.30 2.24 -9.49
CA VAL A 220 23.35 1.55 -8.19
C VAL A 220 22.19 1.95 -7.29
N ASP A 221 21.16 2.59 -7.84
CA ASP A 221 20.00 3.04 -7.08
C ASP A 221 19.31 1.81 -6.48
N SER A 222 19.22 1.77 -5.15
CA SER A 222 18.55 0.71 -4.42
C SER A 222 17.03 0.91 -4.34
N LEU A 223 16.54 2.14 -4.58
CA LEU A 223 15.11 2.49 -4.46
C LEU A 223 14.32 2.17 -5.72
N GLU A 224 14.92 2.42 -6.88
CA GLU A 224 14.55 1.82 -8.17
C GLU A 224 15.67 0.84 -8.51
N PRO A 225 15.56 -0.44 -8.11
CA PRO A 225 16.69 -1.34 -8.03
C PRO A 225 17.37 -1.55 -9.38
N SER A 226 18.41 -0.76 -9.62
CA SER A 226 19.07 -0.61 -10.92
C SER A 226 20.48 -1.18 -10.94
N TYR A 227 21.00 -1.57 -9.77
CA TYR A 227 22.23 -2.34 -9.70
C TYR A 227 22.07 -3.68 -10.45
N SER A 228 23.12 -4.07 -11.17
CA SER A 228 23.09 -5.28 -11.98
C SER A 228 22.91 -6.53 -11.13
N CYS A 229 21.92 -7.36 -11.48
CA CYS A 229 21.63 -8.62 -10.80
C CYS A 229 21.08 -9.67 -11.77
N SER A 230 21.97 -10.40 -12.44
CA SER A 230 21.62 -11.46 -13.41
C SER A 230 20.69 -12.50 -12.79
N PHE A 231 20.95 -12.92 -11.56
CA PHE A 231 20.11 -13.87 -10.84
C PHE A 231 18.64 -13.41 -10.76
N SER A 232 18.38 -12.17 -10.34
CA SER A 232 17.02 -11.65 -10.21
C SER A 232 16.35 -11.54 -11.58
N SER A 233 17.01 -10.94 -12.56
CA SER A 233 16.49 -10.77 -13.92
C SER A 233 16.19 -12.12 -14.59
N ASN A 234 17.12 -13.07 -14.52
CA ASN A 234 16.94 -14.41 -15.07
C ASN A 234 15.81 -15.17 -14.36
N THR A 235 15.70 -15.02 -13.04
CA THR A 235 14.61 -15.66 -12.28
C THR A 235 13.27 -15.08 -12.72
N PHE A 236 13.06 -13.77 -12.69
CA PHE A 236 11.79 -13.17 -13.14
C PHE A 236 11.49 -13.53 -14.60
N ASN A 237 12.48 -13.52 -15.49
CA ASN A 237 12.34 -13.96 -16.87
C ASN A 237 11.91 -15.43 -16.99
N ALA A 238 12.43 -16.32 -16.13
CA ALA A 238 12.03 -17.72 -16.09
C ALA A 238 10.58 -17.89 -15.60
N ILE A 239 10.12 -17.06 -14.65
CA ILE A 239 8.72 -17.07 -14.19
C ILE A 239 7.78 -16.69 -15.36
N LYS A 240 8.10 -15.60 -16.07
CA LYS A 240 7.30 -15.11 -17.21
C LYS A 240 7.62 -15.76 -18.56
N SER A 241 8.32 -16.90 -18.55
CA SER A 241 8.70 -17.60 -19.78
C SER A 241 7.58 -18.48 -20.29
N ARG A 242 7.46 -18.62 -21.63
CA ARG A 242 6.57 -19.62 -22.26
C ARG A 242 6.95 -21.08 -21.93
N SER A 243 8.16 -21.30 -21.41
CA SER A 243 8.58 -22.62 -20.91
C SER A 243 8.07 -22.92 -19.49
N ASN A 244 7.61 -21.92 -18.74
CA ASN A 244 6.96 -22.12 -17.44
C ASN A 244 5.50 -22.58 -17.68
N PRO A 245 5.10 -23.80 -17.26
CA PRO A 245 3.78 -24.34 -17.57
C PRO A 245 2.62 -23.48 -17.05
N THR A 246 2.76 -22.89 -15.86
CA THR A 246 1.74 -22.04 -15.26
C THR A 246 1.57 -20.74 -16.06
N TRP A 247 2.69 -20.13 -16.44
CA TRP A 247 2.67 -18.91 -17.26
C TRP A 247 2.13 -19.17 -18.67
N ALA A 248 2.55 -20.29 -19.29
CA ALA A 248 2.06 -20.71 -20.59
C ALA A 248 0.55 -20.99 -20.59
N ALA A 249 0.02 -21.62 -19.52
CA ALA A 249 -1.42 -21.82 -19.36
C ALA A 249 -2.18 -20.50 -19.27
N HIS A 250 -1.63 -19.51 -18.55
CA HIS A 250 -2.15 -18.15 -18.51
C HIS A 250 -2.20 -17.50 -19.91
N LEU A 251 -1.11 -17.58 -20.68
CA LEU A 251 -1.06 -17.01 -22.04
C LEU A 251 -2.06 -17.68 -22.99
N SER A 252 -2.24 -18.99 -22.85
CA SER A 252 -3.26 -19.75 -23.58
C SER A 252 -4.67 -19.25 -23.22
N ALA A 253 -4.94 -19.06 -21.92
CA ALA A 253 -6.22 -18.54 -21.44
C ALA A 253 -6.50 -17.09 -21.89
N ALA A 254 -5.47 -16.25 -21.96
CA ALA A 254 -5.57 -14.86 -22.41
C ALA A 254 -5.58 -14.72 -23.95
N SER A 255 -5.35 -15.79 -24.72
CA SER A 255 -5.25 -15.72 -26.19
C SER A 255 -6.48 -15.09 -26.89
N PRO A 256 -7.73 -15.38 -26.49
CA PRO A 256 -8.90 -14.69 -27.07
C PRO A 256 -8.93 -13.18 -26.78
N LEU A 257 -8.47 -12.78 -25.59
CA LEU A 257 -8.37 -11.39 -25.19
C LEU A 257 -7.30 -10.67 -26.02
N TYR A 258 -6.09 -11.23 -26.15
CA TYR A 258 -5.05 -10.69 -27.03
C TYR A 258 -5.55 -10.50 -28.45
N LYS A 259 -6.19 -11.51 -29.05
CA LYS A 259 -6.74 -11.41 -30.41
C LYS A 259 -7.73 -10.25 -30.55
N THR A 260 -8.57 -10.03 -29.54
CA THR A 260 -9.55 -8.92 -29.52
C THR A 260 -8.84 -7.58 -29.44
N LEU A 261 -7.85 -7.48 -28.54
CA LEU A 261 -7.07 -6.26 -28.34
C LEU A 261 -6.22 -5.92 -29.56
N ASP A 262 -5.57 -6.89 -30.19
CA ASP A 262 -4.75 -6.71 -31.40
C ASP A 262 -5.59 -6.24 -32.59
N ASP A 263 -6.79 -6.80 -32.78
CA ASP A 263 -7.70 -6.36 -33.84
C ASP A 263 -8.10 -4.87 -33.69
N ILE A 264 -8.22 -4.41 -32.44
CA ILE A 264 -8.60 -3.03 -32.11
C ILE A 264 -7.39 -2.10 -32.15
N SER A 265 -6.27 -2.49 -31.54
CA SER A 265 -5.09 -1.67 -31.34
C SER A 265 -4.20 -1.58 -32.58
N GLY A 266 -4.24 -2.60 -33.45
CA GLY A 266 -3.30 -2.76 -34.56
C GLY A 266 -1.90 -3.22 -34.12
N VAL A 267 -1.73 -3.64 -32.86
CA VAL A 267 -0.49 -4.25 -32.37
C VAL A 267 -0.18 -5.53 -33.15
N SER A 268 1.10 -5.74 -33.46
CA SER A 268 1.54 -6.95 -34.17
C SER A 268 1.39 -8.18 -33.27
N THR A 269 0.70 -9.22 -33.74
CA THR A 269 0.49 -10.49 -33.03
C THR A 269 1.79 -11.26 -32.76
N THR A 270 2.93 -10.82 -33.33
CA THR A 270 4.26 -11.42 -33.11
C THR A 270 5.15 -10.56 -32.22
N ASP A 271 4.64 -9.46 -31.67
CA ASP A 271 5.40 -8.62 -30.75
C ASP A 271 5.44 -9.28 -29.36
N ASP A 272 6.57 -9.87 -29.03
CA ASP A 272 6.75 -10.57 -27.75
C ASP A 272 6.56 -9.67 -26.53
N GLY A 273 6.85 -8.37 -26.62
CA GLY A 273 6.65 -7.43 -25.51
C GLY A 273 5.18 -7.29 -25.13
N TRP A 274 4.30 -7.32 -26.13
CA TRP A 274 2.84 -7.24 -25.95
C TRP A 274 2.18 -8.59 -25.67
N HIS A 275 2.84 -9.72 -25.98
CA HIS A 275 2.25 -11.06 -25.95
C HIS A 275 2.93 -12.03 -24.99
N ILE A 276 3.71 -11.50 -24.03
CA ILE A 276 4.25 -12.26 -22.91
C ILE A 276 3.55 -11.92 -21.58
N TRP A 277 2.82 -10.80 -21.54
CA TRP A 277 1.98 -10.33 -20.45
C TRP A 277 1.10 -9.14 -20.88
N LEU A 278 0.09 -8.80 -20.07
CA LEU A 278 -0.88 -7.74 -20.34
C LEU A 278 -0.38 -6.33 -19.94
N ASP A 279 0.86 -6.17 -19.44
CA ASP A 279 1.41 -4.90 -18.92
C ASP A 279 1.13 -3.69 -19.82
N HIS A 280 1.43 -3.81 -21.12
CA HIS A 280 1.25 -2.72 -22.07
C HIS A 280 -0.23 -2.33 -22.21
N TYR A 281 -1.12 -3.32 -22.37
CA TYR A 281 -2.56 -3.08 -22.44
C TYR A 281 -3.11 -2.54 -21.12
N TYR A 282 -2.64 -3.04 -19.99
CA TYR A 282 -3.06 -2.62 -18.66
C TYR A 282 -2.69 -1.15 -18.40
N ASP A 283 -1.42 -0.77 -18.57
CA ASP A 283 -0.95 0.61 -18.34
C ASP A 283 -1.68 1.58 -19.28
N ASN A 284 -1.83 1.21 -20.56
CA ASN A 284 -2.55 2.02 -21.54
C ASN A 284 -4.01 2.28 -21.14
N LEU A 285 -4.77 1.21 -20.92
CA LEU A 285 -6.21 1.31 -20.66
C LEU A 285 -6.47 1.93 -19.29
N SER A 286 -5.75 1.49 -18.25
CA SER A 286 -5.95 2.02 -16.89
C SER A 286 -5.57 3.50 -16.79
N ALA A 287 -4.51 3.94 -17.48
CA ALA A 287 -4.17 5.36 -17.55
C ALA A 287 -5.27 6.18 -18.21
N ARG A 288 -5.93 5.69 -19.28
CA ARG A 288 -7.07 6.40 -19.88
C ARG A 288 -8.20 6.56 -18.88
N GLN A 289 -8.61 5.48 -18.23
CA GLN A 289 -9.75 5.50 -17.33
C GLN A 289 -9.50 6.41 -16.12
N CYS A 290 -8.29 6.37 -15.54
CA CYS A 290 -7.94 7.25 -14.43
C CYS A 290 -7.90 8.75 -14.78
N HIS A 291 -7.89 9.09 -16.07
CA HIS A 291 -7.93 10.47 -16.59
C HIS A 291 -9.22 10.76 -17.36
N SER A 292 -10.28 9.98 -17.13
CA SER A 292 -11.58 10.12 -17.80
C SER A 292 -11.50 10.16 -19.33
N LYS A 293 -10.49 9.51 -19.92
CA LYS A 293 -10.35 9.40 -21.38
C LYS A 293 -11.10 8.17 -21.89
N PRO A 294 -11.67 8.24 -23.11
CA PRO A 294 -12.44 7.13 -23.65
C PRO A 294 -11.55 5.91 -23.92
N LEU A 295 -12.11 4.71 -23.75
CA LEU A 295 -11.47 3.49 -24.21
C LEU A 295 -11.30 3.53 -25.75
N PRO A 296 -10.20 2.98 -26.30
CA PRO A 296 -9.87 3.13 -27.71
C PRO A 296 -10.78 2.30 -28.62
N CYS A 297 -11.00 2.82 -29.83
CA CYS A 297 -11.67 2.11 -30.92
C CYS A 297 -10.70 1.79 -32.05
N LYS A 298 -11.03 0.75 -32.81
CA LYS A 298 -10.27 0.36 -34.00
C LYS A 298 -10.28 1.49 -35.00
N LEU A 299 -9.12 1.82 -35.54
CA LEU A 299 -8.97 2.83 -36.57
C LEU A 299 -9.19 2.21 -37.96
N VAL A 300 -10.11 2.79 -38.73
CA VAL A 300 -10.32 2.51 -40.15
C VAL A 300 -10.11 3.82 -40.91
N ASP A 301 -9.15 3.83 -41.83
CA ASP A 301 -8.75 5.04 -42.58
C ASP A 301 -8.43 6.24 -41.66
N GLY A 302 -7.78 5.97 -40.52
CA GLY A 302 -7.39 6.97 -39.53
C GLY A 302 -8.54 7.51 -38.67
N LYS A 303 -9.72 6.89 -38.69
CA LYS A 303 -10.89 7.31 -37.89
C LYS A 303 -11.39 6.17 -37.01
N ASN A 304 -11.94 6.52 -35.85
CA ASN A 304 -12.60 5.55 -34.97
C ASN A 304 -13.76 4.86 -35.69
N SER A 305 -13.72 3.53 -35.70
CA SER A 305 -14.86 2.67 -36.02
C SER A 305 -15.76 2.48 -34.80
N THR A 306 -16.81 1.68 -34.96
CA THR A 306 -17.69 1.26 -33.85
C THR A 306 -17.17 0.04 -33.07
N THR A 307 -16.06 -0.57 -33.51
CA THR A 307 -15.43 -1.69 -32.79
C THR A 307 -14.46 -1.11 -31.78
N CYS A 308 -14.84 -1.12 -30.50
CA CYS A 308 -14.08 -0.50 -29.42
C CYS A 308 -13.77 -1.48 -28.31
N VAL A 309 -12.72 -1.19 -27.53
CA VAL A 309 -12.50 -1.85 -26.24
C VAL A 309 -13.70 -1.51 -25.35
N THR A 310 -14.48 -2.52 -24.97
CA THR A 310 -15.59 -2.36 -24.03
C THR A 310 -15.09 -2.34 -22.59
N GLN A 311 -15.94 -1.96 -21.64
CA GLN A 311 -15.56 -2.02 -20.23
C GLN A 311 -15.24 -3.45 -19.80
N GLU A 312 -15.98 -4.44 -20.30
CA GLU A 312 -15.76 -5.85 -19.96
C GLU A 312 -14.38 -6.33 -20.43
N VAL A 313 -13.93 -5.90 -21.62
CA VAL A 313 -12.60 -6.19 -22.15
C VAL A 313 -11.52 -5.49 -21.30
N ALA A 314 -11.72 -4.22 -20.94
CA ALA A 314 -10.78 -3.50 -20.07
C ALA A 314 -10.68 -4.16 -18.68
N ASP A 315 -11.82 -4.54 -18.09
CA ASP A 315 -11.88 -5.24 -16.81
C ASP A 315 -11.16 -6.59 -16.87
N GLU A 316 -11.27 -7.31 -17.99
CA GLU A 316 -10.54 -8.57 -18.20
C GLU A 316 -9.03 -8.35 -18.24
N VAL A 317 -8.56 -7.31 -18.94
CA VAL A 317 -7.13 -6.89 -18.91
C VAL A 317 -6.68 -6.63 -17.47
N TYR A 318 -7.49 -5.93 -16.68
CA TYR A 318 -7.13 -5.62 -15.29
C TYR A 318 -7.08 -6.86 -14.39
N ARG A 319 -8.02 -7.79 -14.55
CA ARG A 319 -8.00 -9.08 -13.85
C ARG A 319 -6.73 -9.88 -14.20
N PHE A 320 -6.37 -9.96 -15.48
CA PHE A 320 -5.14 -10.62 -15.91
C PHE A 320 -3.89 -9.93 -15.35
N GLY A 321 -3.77 -8.61 -15.42
CA GLY A 321 -2.61 -7.90 -14.88
C GLY A 321 -2.44 -8.08 -13.36
N HIS A 322 -3.54 -8.14 -12.61
CA HIS A 322 -3.47 -8.49 -11.19
C HIS A 322 -2.99 -9.93 -10.96
N TRP A 323 -3.49 -10.89 -11.73
CA TRP A 323 -3.03 -12.28 -11.67
C TRP A 323 -1.54 -12.40 -12.02
N GLU A 324 -1.08 -11.69 -13.06
CA GLU A 324 0.32 -11.67 -13.50
C GLU A 324 1.24 -11.12 -12.41
N TYR A 325 0.87 -10.01 -11.76
CA TYR A 325 1.63 -9.46 -10.63
C TYR A 325 1.62 -10.38 -9.41
N SER A 326 0.48 -10.99 -9.10
CA SER A 326 0.41 -12.02 -8.05
C SER A 326 1.37 -13.17 -8.35
N ARG A 327 1.36 -13.70 -9.57
CA ARG A 327 2.24 -14.81 -9.96
C ARG A 327 3.71 -14.43 -9.92
N LEU A 328 4.05 -13.29 -10.52
CA LEU A 328 5.43 -12.83 -10.68
C LEU A 328 6.09 -12.50 -9.34
N TYR A 329 5.33 -11.90 -8.41
CA TYR A 329 5.89 -11.38 -7.16
C TYR A 329 5.51 -12.18 -5.91
N ARG A 330 4.51 -13.07 -5.96
CA ARG A 330 4.11 -13.90 -4.79
C ARG A 330 3.90 -15.37 -5.09
N ASP A 331 3.06 -15.75 -6.05
CA ASP A 331 2.60 -17.15 -6.16
C ASP A 331 3.70 -18.12 -6.60
N GLU A 332 4.71 -17.65 -7.33
CA GLU A 332 5.88 -18.48 -7.66
C GLU A 332 6.89 -18.48 -6.50
N PRO A 333 7.33 -19.64 -5.97
CA PRO A 333 8.27 -19.70 -4.86
C PRO A 333 9.60 -18.96 -5.09
N SER A 334 10.08 -18.93 -6.34
CA SER A 334 11.33 -18.25 -6.70
C SER A 334 11.23 -16.72 -6.66
N SER A 335 10.01 -16.16 -6.61
CA SER A 335 9.78 -14.71 -6.55
C SER A 335 10.42 -14.06 -5.32
N LEU A 336 10.36 -14.71 -4.14
CA LEU A 336 10.96 -14.16 -2.92
C LEU A 336 12.47 -13.98 -3.06
N ALA A 337 13.17 -14.98 -3.60
CA ALA A 337 14.62 -14.88 -3.80
C ALA A 337 14.97 -13.81 -4.85
N ALA A 338 14.18 -13.70 -5.93
CA ALA A 338 14.39 -12.70 -6.98
C ALA A 338 14.13 -11.27 -6.48
N SER A 339 13.09 -11.07 -5.67
CA SER A 339 12.77 -9.78 -5.03
C SER A 339 13.78 -9.43 -3.95
N ALA A 340 14.21 -10.37 -3.11
CA ALA A 340 15.25 -10.14 -2.12
C ALA A 340 16.60 -9.80 -2.76
N ALA A 341 16.93 -10.39 -3.92
CA ALA A 341 18.14 -10.07 -4.65
C ALA A 341 18.09 -8.68 -5.31
N SER A 342 16.93 -8.25 -5.82
CA SER A 342 16.80 -6.94 -6.49
C SER A 342 16.46 -5.79 -5.55
N MET A 343 15.67 -5.99 -4.49
CA MET A 343 15.32 -4.93 -3.53
C MET A 343 16.12 -5.01 -2.22
N GLY A 344 17.02 -5.98 -2.11
CA GLY A 344 17.69 -6.32 -0.86
C GLY A 344 18.61 -5.23 -0.31
N VAL A 345 19.23 -4.42 -1.18
CA VAL A 345 20.07 -3.29 -0.72
C VAL A 345 19.21 -2.25 0.00
N TRP A 346 18.01 -1.94 -0.51
CA TRP A 346 17.10 -1.01 0.16
C TRP A 346 16.58 -1.59 1.49
N PHE A 347 16.29 -2.89 1.55
CA PHE A 347 15.95 -3.54 2.82
C PHE A 347 17.11 -3.53 3.83
N ALA A 348 18.35 -3.64 3.36
CA ALA A 348 19.52 -3.50 4.22
C ALA A 348 19.68 -2.07 4.76
N GLU A 349 19.42 -1.04 3.94
CA GLU A 349 19.36 0.36 4.37
C GLU A 349 18.27 0.57 5.44
N LEU A 350 17.04 0.11 5.19
CA LEU A 350 15.94 0.12 6.16
C LEU A 350 16.35 -0.55 7.48
N ALA A 351 16.90 -1.77 7.41
CA ALA A 351 17.33 -2.50 8.60
C ALA A 351 18.43 -1.76 9.37
N SER A 352 19.35 -1.09 8.66
CA SER A 352 20.39 -0.24 9.27
C SER A 352 19.78 0.94 10.03
N HIS A 353 18.80 1.65 9.44
CA HIS A 353 18.10 2.75 10.12
C HIS A 353 17.35 2.27 11.37
N LEU A 354 16.61 1.16 11.28
CA LEU A 354 15.90 0.57 12.42
C LEU A 354 16.86 0.19 13.56
N ARG A 355 18.04 -0.38 13.25
CA ARG A 355 19.09 -0.67 14.23
C ARG A 355 19.64 0.61 14.85
N ALA A 356 19.91 1.64 14.06
CA ALA A 356 20.44 2.90 14.57
C ALA A 356 19.51 3.52 15.62
N VAL A 357 18.20 3.56 15.35
CA VAL A 357 17.19 4.06 16.31
C VAL A 357 17.11 3.16 17.55
N LYS A 358 17.02 1.84 17.35
CA LYS A 358 16.96 0.84 18.43
C LYS A 358 18.16 0.96 19.39
N ASP A 359 19.36 1.09 18.84
CA ASP A 359 20.63 1.16 19.58
C ASP A 359 20.88 2.55 20.21
N GLY A 360 19.96 3.52 20.01
CA GLY A 360 20.11 4.89 20.49
C GLY A 360 21.28 5.63 19.82
N LYS A 361 21.70 5.21 18.63
CA LYS A 361 22.74 5.88 17.86
C LYS A 361 22.14 7.16 17.29
N ALA A 362 22.52 8.29 17.87
CA ALA A 362 22.13 9.65 17.48
C ALA A 362 22.66 10.09 16.10
N ALA A 363 23.17 9.18 15.27
CA ALA A 363 23.86 9.50 14.02
C ALA A 363 22.92 10.03 12.92
N ASP A 364 21.60 9.93 13.10
CA ASP A 364 20.63 10.67 12.32
C ASP A 364 19.52 11.18 13.25
N ALA A 365 19.41 12.51 13.40
CA ALA A 365 18.24 13.15 14.02
C ALA A 365 16.92 12.90 13.24
N ILE A 366 17.00 12.15 12.14
CA ILE A 366 15.91 11.82 11.25
C ILE A 366 14.92 10.87 11.94
N LYS A 367 13.72 11.38 12.16
CA LYS A 367 12.55 10.64 12.64
C LYS A 367 11.70 10.09 11.49
N TRP A 368 11.79 10.71 10.32
CA TRP A 368 10.96 10.41 9.16
C TRP A 368 11.80 10.28 7.89
N ARG A 369 11.77 9.11 7.26
CA ARG A 369 12.31 8.89 5.91
C ARG A 369 11.19 8.59 4.92
N HIS A 370 11.13 9.36 3.85
CA HIS A 370 10.13 9.20 2.80
C HIS A 370 10.80 8.81 1.49
N ASN A 371 10.45 7.66 0.94
CA ASN A 371 11.01 7.15 -0.31
C ASN A 371 9.92 7.14 -1.40
N ILE A 372 10.14 7.84 -2.51
CA ILE A 372 9.21 7.90 -3.66
C ILE A 372 9.78 7.06 -4.81
N ALA A 373 9.03 6.04 -5.22
CA ALA A 373 9.49 4.95 -6.08
C ALA A 373 8.43 4.56 -7.14
N HIS A 374 8.50 3.31 -7.62
CA HIS A 374 7.68 2.77 -8.70
C HIS A 374 6.89 1.53 -8.24
N ASP A 375 5.91 1.12 -9.02
CA ASP A 375 5.19 -0.15 -8.83
C ASP A 375 6.13 -1.35 -8.78
N GLY A 376 7.17 -1.38 -9.62
CA GLY A 376 8.21 -2.41 -9.59
C GLY A 376 8.95 -2.47 -8.25
N SER A 377 9.19 -1.33 -7.60
CA SER A 377 9.78 -1.28 -6.26
C SER A 377 8.79 -1.77 -5.21
N MET A 378 7.55 -1.25 -5.25
CA MET A 378 6.48 -1.64 -4.32
C MET A 378 6.20 -3.14 -4.38
N SER A 379 6.10 -3.72 -5.58
CA SER A 379 5.83 -5.15 -5.76
C SER A 379 6.93 -6.02 -5.18
N ARG A 380 8.20 -5.59 -5.26
CA ARG A 380 9.32 -6.30 -4.63
C ARG A 380 9.34 -6.14 -3.12
N VAL A 381 9.00 -4.96 -2.59
CA VAL A 381 8.83 -4.75 -1.15
C VAL A 381 7.74 -5.66 -0.60
N LEU A 382 6.58 -5.67 -1.23
CA LEU A 382 5.45 -6.54 -0.87
C LEU A 382 5.78 -8.03 -1.04
N SER A 383 6.58 -8.38 -2.05
CA SER A 383 7.12 -9.74 -2.25
C SER A 383 8.02 -10.19 -1.10
N VAL A 384 8.98 -9.35 -0.70
CA VAL A 384 9.89 -9.62 0.41
C VAL A 384 9.13 -9.68 1.73
N LEU A 385 8.16 -8.80 1.96
CA LEU A 385 7.30 -8.87 3.15
C LEU A 385 6.30 -10.04 3.11
N GLN A 386 6.28 -10.79 2.00
CA GLN A 386 5.38 -11.91 1.75
C GLN A 386 3.91 -11.54 1.98
N ILE A 387 3.46 -10.42 1.42
CA ILE A 387 2.06 -10.00 1.52
C ILE A 387 1.12 -11.16 1.16
N ASP A 388 0.04 -11.28 1.92
CA ASP A 388 -0.93 -12.37 1.80
C ASP A 388 -1.77 -12.26 0.53
N ASP A 389 -2.11 -11.04 0.11
CA ASP A 389 -2.85 -10.73 -1.11
C ASP A 389 -2.04 -9.77 -1.99
N MET A 390 -1.53 -10.25 -3.11
CA MET A 390 -0.80 -9.42 -4.09
C MET A 390 -1.69 -9.06 -5.27
N VAL A 391 -1.66 -7.77 -5.59
CA VAL A 391 -2.19 -7.18 -6.81
C VAL A 391 -1.15 -6.20 -7.34
N TRP A 392 -1.24 -5.85 -8.61
CA TRP A 392 -0.41 -4.76 -9.16
C TRP A 392 -0.64 -3.50 -8.31
N PRO A 393 0.38 -2.93 -7.65
CA PRO A 393 0.22 -1.76 -6.79
C PRO A 393 -0.26 -0.53 -7.56
N GLY A 394 -1.40 0.05 -7.16
CA GLY A 394 -2.01 1.22 -7.78
C GLY A 394 -1.21 2.51 -7.54
N MET A 395 -1.63 3.58 -8.20
CA MET A 395 -0.97 4.89 -8.12
C MET A 395 -0.96 5.39 -6.67
N GLY A 396 0.18 5.87 -6.19
CA GLY A 396 0.33 6.33 -4.81
C GLY A 396 0.38 5.23 -3.74
N SER A 397 0.37 3.94 -4.09
CA SER A 397 0.43 2.85 -3.12
C SER A 397 1.63 3.01 -2.18
N GLU A 398 1.44 2.82 -0.87
CA GLU A 398 2.47 3.01 0.15
C GLU A 398 2.65 1.81 1.07
N VAL A 399 3.87 1.61 1.56
CA VAL A 399 4.21 0.74 2.68
C VAL A 399 4.92 1.58 3.75
N VAL A 400 4.39 1.57 4.97
CA VAL A 400 4.88 2.38 6.09
C VAL A 400 5.43 1.48 7.18
N PHE A 401 6.68 1.71 7.58
CA PHE A 401 7.32 1.03 8.70
C PHE A 401 7.37 1.98 9.90
N GLU A 402 6.60 1.68 10.93
CA GLU A 402 6.56 2.45 12.17
C GLU A 402 7.28 1.68 13.28
N LEU A 403 8.34 2.27 13.84
CA LEU A 403 9.09 1.69 14.95
C LEU A 403 8.63 2.31 16.27
N TYR A 404 8.19 1.47 17.19
CA TYR A 404 7.69 1.83 18.51
C TYR A 404 8.60 1.34 19.61
N LYS A 405 8.67 2.10 20.70
CA LYS A 405 9.28 1.69 21.96
C LYS A 405 8.18 1.39 22.97
N LYS A 406 8.21 0.21 23.59
CA LYS A 406 7.32 -0.11 24.72
C LYS A 406 7.78 0.69 25.93
N LYS A 407 6.89 1.51 26.49
CA LYS A 407 7.11 2.26 27.72
C LYS A 407 7.39 1.26 28.84
N LYS A 408 8.48 1.48 29.60
CA LYS A 408 8.73 0.70 30.81
C LYS A 408 7.56 0.93 31.74
N THR A 409 6.83 -0.12 32.08
CA THR A 409 5.88 -0.05 33.19
C THR A 409 6.67 0.39 34.40
N ALA A 410 6.37 1.57 34.95
CA ALA A 410 6.93 1.95 36.24
C ALA A 410 6.57 0.82 37.20
N THR A 411 7.57 0.09 37.70
CA THR A 411 7.39 -0.84 38.81
C THR A 411 6.65 -0.04 39.87
N PRO A 412 5.40 -0.41 40.24
CA PRO A 412 4.74 0.28 41.32
C PRO A 412 5.64 0.07 42.53
N THR A 413 6.25 1.14 43.04
CA THR A 413 6.90 1.11 44.33
C THR A 413 5.82 0.64 45.29
N SER A 414 6.01 -0.56 45.84
CA SER A 414 5.08 -1.20 46.75
C SER A 414 4.88 -0.29 47.96
N THR A 415 3.87 0.56 47.89
CA THR A 415 3.16 1.04 49.07
C THR A 415 1.76 0.47 48.93
N SER A 416 1.49 -0.55 49.73
CA SER A 416 0.19 -1.16 49.86
C SER A 416 -0.87 -0.09 50.12
N ALA A 417 -1.65 0.22 49.09
CA ALA A 417 -2.95 0.85 49.23
C ALA A 417 -3.89 0.19 48.23
N THR A 418 -4.60 -0.81 48.73
CA THR A 418 -5.63 -1.55 48.01
C THR A 418 -6.77 -0.59 47.65
N THR A 419 -6.92 -0.27 46.36
CA THR A 419 -8.17 0.29 45.84
C THR A 419 -8.83 -0.77 44.96
N PRO A 420 -10.11 -1.11 45.14
CA PRO A 420 -10.70 -2.29 44.53
C PRO A 420 -10.99 -2.04 43.05
N THR A 421 -10.61 -3.00 42.21
CA THR A 421 -11.25 -3.24 40.91
C THR A 421 -12.73 -3.43 41.16
N ALA A 422 -13.57 -2.56 40.59
CA ALA A 422 -15.03 -2.73 40.64
C ALA A 422 -15.38 -4.05 39.96
N THR A 423 -15.65 -5.06 40.77
CA THR A 423 -16.23 -6.32 40.34
C THR A 423 -17.64 -6.01 39.83
N LEU A 424 -17.91 -6.26 38.55
CA LEU A 424 -19.26 -6.21 38.00
C LEU A 424 -20.16 -7.13 38.83
N LYS A 425 -21.07 -6.55 39.61
CA LYS A 425 -21.99 -7.29 40.48
C LYS A 425 -23.23 -7.68 39.69
N CYS A 426 -23.27 -8.92 39.21
CA CYS A 426 -24.50 -9.56 38.76
C CYS A 426 -24.72 -10.91 39.44
N ASN A 427 -25.97 -11.31 39.56
CA ASN A 427 -26.36 -12.63 40.02
C ASN A 427 -26.07 -13.65 38.90
N ARG A 428 -25.28 -14.69 39.20
CA ARG A 428 -25.00 -15.79 38.26
C ARG A 428 -26.10 -16.86 38.27
N ASP A 429 -27.34 -16.41 38.16
CA ASP A 429 -28.54 -17.26 38.16
C ASP A 429 -28.83 -17.83 36.74
N ASN A 430 -29.96 -18.54 36.61
CA ASN A 430 -30.35 -19.14 35.33
C ASN A 430 -30.74 -18.10 34.27
N CYS A 431 -31.14 -16.89 34.69
CA CYS A 431 -31.38 -15.77 33.78
C CYS A 431 -30.07 -15.29 33.18
N PHE A 432 -29.05 -15.06 34.02
CA PHE A 432 -27.69 -14.72 33.57
C PHE A 432 -27.12 -15.78 32.61
N ARG A 433 -27.24 -17.07 32.95
CA ARG A 433 -26.73 -18.15 32.08
C ARG A 433 -27.42 -18.18 30.71
N GLN A 434 -28.72 -17.93 30.65
CA GLN A 434 -29.46 -17.85 29.40
C GLN A 434 -29.05 -16.63 28.56
N MET A 435 -28.90 -15.46 29.19
CA MET A 435 -28.44 -14.24 28.52
C MET A 435 -27.01 -14.34 28.04
N PHE A 436 -26.14 -15.00 28.80
CA PHE A 436 -24.76 -15.27 28.41
C PHE A 436 -24.69 -16.26 27.23
N ALA A 437 -25.51 -17.32 27.24
CA ALA A 437 -25.58 -18.28 26.13
C ALA A 437 -26.21 -17.69 24.86
N SER A 438 -26.99 -16.63 24.99
CA SER A 438 -27.64 -15.88 23.89
C SER A 438 -27.07 -14.46 23.78
N SER A 439 -25.74 -14.33 23.85
CA SER A 439 -25.04 -13.05 23.99
C SER A 439 -25.40 -12.03 22.89
N ALA A 440 -25.58 -12.46 21.64
CA ALA A 440 -26.00 -11.58 20.54
C ALA A 440 -27.38 -10.94 20.79
N SER A 441 -28.37 -11.75 21.21
CA SER A 441 -29.71 -11.28 21.54
C SER A 441 -29.71 -10.43 22.81
N ALA A 442 -28.89 -10.78 23.80
CA ALA A 442 -28.73 -10.01 25.03
C ALA A 442 -28.09 -8.63 24.77
N SER A 443 -27.07 -8.55 23.92
CA SER A 443 -26.41 -7.29 23.56
C SER A 443 -27.31 -6.33 22.78
N ALA A 444 -28.25 -6.85 21.99
CA ALA A 444 -29.27 -6.03 21.32
C ALA A 444 -30.39 -5.58 22.28
N PHE A 445 -30.77 -6.45 23.22
CA PHE A 445 -31.89 -6.21 24.13
C PHE A 445 -31.54 -5.31 25.31
N CYS A 446 -30.43 -5.58 26.00
CA CYS A 446 -30.07 -4.94 27.27
C CYS A 446 -29.89 -3.40 27.21
N PRO A 447 -29.37 -2.78 26.13
CA PRO A 447 -29.34 -1.32 26.01
C PRO A 447 -30.73 -0.67 25.94
N THR A 448 -31.72 -1.44 25.47
CA THR A 448 -33.12 -0.99 25.32
C THR A 448 -33.98 -1.31 26.54
N PHE A 449 -33.46 -2.12 27.48
CA PHE A 449 -34.18 -2.54 28.66
C PHE A 449 -34.08 -1.50 29.77
N THR A 450 -35.22 -0.97 30.23
CA THR A 450 -35.27 -0.02 31.35
C THR A 450 -36.19 -0.53 32.45
N THR A 451 -35.82 -0.29 33.70
CA THR A 451 -36.64 -0.61 34.88
C THR A 451 -37.63 0.50 35.22
N ALA A 452 -37.61 1.62 34.48
CA ALA A 452 -38.42 2.79 34.74
C ALA A 452 -39.76 2.72 33.98
N ALA A 453 -40.84 2.62 34.76
CA ALA A 453 -42.23 2.88 34.40
C ALA A 453 -42.93 1.94 33.40
N GLN A 454 -43.61 0.93 33.94
CA GLN A 454 -44.96 0.56 33.48
C GLN A 454 -45.88 0.35 34.69
N PRO A 455 -47.04 1.01 34.76
CA PRO A 455 -48.05 0.72 35.76
C PRO A 455 -48.67 -0.65 35.47
N SER A 456 -48.77 -1.50 36.50
CA SER A 456 -49.40 -2.82 36.49
C SER A 456 -48.91 -3.83 35.42
N GLY A 457 -47.93 -4.65 35.78
CA GLY A 457 -48.02 -6.09 35.50
C GLY A 457 -47.48 -6.68 34.19
N SER A 458 -46.88 -5.93 33.26
CA SER A 458 -46.15 -6.56 32.14
C SER A 458 -45.00 -5.72 31.61
N ALA A 459 -43.84 -5.78 32.28
CA ALA A 459 -42.60 -5.66 31.51
C ALA A 459 -42.50 -6.95 30.69
N THR A 460 -42.68 -6.87 29.37
CA THR A 460 -42.55 -8.01 28.47
C THR A 460 -41.09 -8.44 28.46
N VAL A 461 -40.72 -9.31 29.40
CA VAL A 461 -39.54 -10.15 29.29
C VAL A 461 -39.74 -10.96 28.02
N PRO A 462 -38.90 -10.78 26.98
CA PRO A 462 -39.07 -11.50 25.72
C PRO A 462 -39.21 -13.00 25.97
N GLY A 463 -40.02 -13.70 25.19
CA GLY A 463 -40.24 -15.15 25.33
C GLY A 463 -38.99 -16.01 25.14
N TRP A 464 -37.86 -15.42 24.76
CA TRP A 464 -36.56 -16.09 24.74
C TRP A 464 -35.83 -16.05 26.10
N LEU A 465 -36.32 -15.26 27.08
CA LEU A 465 -35.79 -15.13 28.45
C LEU A 465 -36.62 -15.92 29.49
N ASN A 466 -37.08 -17.11 29.12
CA ASN A 466 -37.94 -17.94 29.99
C ASN A 466 -37.29 -18.32 31.32
N ASN A 467 -35.96 -18.43 31.37
CA ASN A 467 -35.23 -18.74 32.60
C ASN A 467 -35.14 -17.53 33.56
N CYS A 468 -35.53 -16.34 33.11
CA CYS A 468 -35.71 -15.15 33.94
C CYS A 468 -37.09 -15.11 34.61
N LYS A 469 -38.05 -15.96 34.22
CA LYS A 469 -39.38 -16.10 34.84
C LYS A 469 -40.17 -14.79 35.00
N GLY A 470 -39.96 -13.82 34.10
CA GLY A 470 -40.59 -12.50 34.20
C GLY A 470 -39.97 -11.59 35.28
N ASP A 471 -38.87 -11.99 35.94
CA ASP A 471 -38.20 -11.22 36.97
C ASP A 471 -37.32 -10.11 36.36
N VAL A 472 -37.87 -8.90 36.37
CA VAL A 472 -37.21 -7.67 35.89
C VAL A 472 -35.88 -7.39 36.61
N LYS A 473 -35.74 -7.78 37.89
CA LYS A 473 -34.49 -7.60 38.64
C LYS A 473 -33.43 -8.59 38.20
N ALA A 474 -33.81 -9.84 37.90
CA ALA A 474 -32.90 -10.83 37.35
C ALA A 474 -32.39 -10.40 35.96
N VAL A 475 -33.28 -9.88 35.11
CA VAL A 475 -32.91 -9.33 33.79
C VAL A 475 -31.99 -8.12 33.91
N SER A 476 -32.31 -7.16 34.80
CA SER A 476 -31.45 -6.00 35.05
C SER A 476 -30.06 -6.40 35.57
N SER A 477 -29.99 -7.41 36.43
CA SER A 477 -28.73 -7.93 36.97
C SER A 477 -27.92 -8.66 35.90
N ALA A 478 -28.55 -9.43 35.03
CA ALA A 478 -27.86 -10.09 33.92
C ALA A 478 -27.34 -9.06 32.89
N CYS A 479 -28.13 -8.04 32.54
CA CYS A 479 -27.73 -6.98 31.63
C CYS A 479 -26.51 -6.19 32.10
N SER A 480 -26.36 -5.97 33.42
CA SER A 480 -25.18 -5.28 33.98
C SER A 480 -23.87 -6.07 33.85
N CYS A 481 -23.94 -7.33 33.43
CA CYS A 481 -22.76 -8.18 33.20
C CYS A 481 -22.58 -8.65 31.75
N VAL A 482 -23.63 -8.62 30.94
CA VAL A 482 -23.58 -9.10 29.54
C VAL A 482 -23.32 -7.95 28.57
N VAL A 483 -23.66 -6.71 28.91
CA VAL A 483 -23.33 -5.52 28.11
C VAL A 483 -22.22 -4.74 28.78
N THR A 484 -20.98 -5.00 28.37
CA THR A 484 -19.88 -4.06 28.57
C THR A 484 -20.08 -2.85 27.65
N ALA A 485 -19.80 -1.65 28.17
CA ALA A 485 -19.88 -0.40 27.44
C ALA A 485 -19.17 -0.48 26.08
N THR A 486 -19.82 0.13 25.09
CA THR A 486 -19.53 0.16 23.66
C THR A 486 -18.04 0.31 23.33
N ALA A 487 -17.43 -0.77 22.83
CA ALA A 487 -16.26 -0.71 21.96
C ALA A 487 -16.70 -1.23 20.58
N THR A 488 -16.70 -0.34 19.61
CA THR A 488 -16.92 -0.63 18.20
C THR A 488 -15.97 -1.75 17.77
N ALA A 489 -16.55 -2.81 17.19
CA ALA A 489 -15.91 -3.90 16.44
C ALA A 489 -14.39 -4.06 16.64
N THR A 490 -13.98 -4.61 17.78
CA THR A 490 -12.67 -5.27 17.86
C THR A 490 -12.86 -6.64 17.22
N ALA A 491 -12.18 -6.85 16.09
CA ALA A 491 -11.89 -8.19 15.61
C ALA A 491 -11.33 -9.00 16.79
N ALA A 492 -11.71 -10.29 16.88
CA ALA A 492 -11.11 -11.21 17.84
C ALA A 492 -9.58 -11.02 17.87
N PRO A 493 -8.91 -11.20 19.02
CA PRO A 493 -7.45 -11.23 19.04
C PRO A 493 -7.04 -12.33 18.07
N THR A 494 -6.59 -11.93 16.89
CA THR A 494 -5.97 -12.84 15.94
C THR A 494 -4.78 -13.37 16.72
N ALA A 495 -4.70 -14.69 16.86
CA ALA A 495 -3.70 -15.36 17.65
C ALA A 495 -2.35 -14.67 17.44
N VAL A 496 -1.76 -14.17 18.52
CA VAL A 496 -0.34 -13.81 18.57
C VAL A 496 0.40 -14.97 17.91
N PRO A 497 1.33 -14.73 16.98
CA PRO A 497 2.10 -15.80 16.37
C PRO A 497 2.60 -16.70 17.49
N THR A 498 2.24 -17.97 17.45
CA THR A 498 2.71 -18.97 18.39
C THR A 498 4.23 -19.03 18.28
N GLY A 499 4.93 -18.19 19.06
CA GLY A 499 6.39 -18.06 19.03
C GLY A 499 6.98 -16.65 19.19
N ALA A 500 6.21 -15.56 19.03
CA ALA A 500 6.75 -14.21 19.22
C ALA A 500 6.79 -13.86 20.72
N GLY A 501 7.94 -14.11 21.36
CA GLY A 501 8.21 -13.62 22.72
C GLY A 501 8.21 -12.09 22.78
N GLU A 502 8.26 -11.51 23.99
CA GLU A 502 8.48 -10.06 24.13
C GLU A 502 9.78 -9.65 23.42
N SER A 503 9.79 -8.45 22.82
CA SER A 503 11.02 -7.91 22.22
C SER A 503 12.12 -7.76 23.27
N GLU A 504 13.32 -8.25 22.95
CA GLU A 504 14.50 -8.18 23.81
C GLU A 504 14.99 -6.73 24.00
N SER A 505 14.85 -5.89 22.97
CA SER A 505 15.20 -4.45 23.06
C SER A 505 14.06 -3.58 23.59
N GLY A 506 12.84 -4.12 23.68
CA GLY A 506 11.63 -3.36 23.96
C GLY A 506 11.13 -2.54 22.77
N TYR A 507 11.65 -2.77 21.56
CA TYR A 507 11.19 -2.13 20.33
C TYR A 507 10.37 -3.06 19.45
N TYR A 508 9.36 -2.48 18.82
CA TYR A 508 8.36 -3.22 18.05
C TYR A 508 8.07 -2.45 16.76
N VAL A 509 7.82 -3.17 15.67
CA VAL A 509 7.48 -2.58 14.38
C VAL A 509 6.02 -2.83 14.05
N ARG A 510 5.35 -1.82 13.50
CA ARG A 510 4.09 -1.97 12.76
C ARG A 510 4.34 -1.65 11.30
N VAL A 511 3.83 -2.48 10.41
CA VAL A 511 3.91 -2.25 8.97
C VAL A 511 2.51 -2.03 8.41
N LEU A 512 2.31 -0.93 7.69
CA LEU A 512 1.04 -0.59 7.05
C LEU A 512 1.17 -0.71 5.53
N PHE A 513 0.14 -1.20 4.85
CA PHE A 513 -0.03 -1.11 3.40
C PHE A 513 -1.39 -0.47 3.12
N GLY A 514 -1.37 0.68 2.44
CA GLY A 514 -2.55 1.49 2.19
C GLY A 514 -3.33 1.89 3.45
N GLY A 515 -2.61 2.35 4.48
CA GLY A 515 -3.19 2.73 5.77
C GLY A 515 -3.69 1.61 6.67
N ARG A 516 -3.53 0.33 6.29
CA ARG A 516 -3.96 -0.85 7.07
C ARG A 516 -2.78 -1.72 7.48
N VAL A 517 -2.85 -2.38 8.63
CA VAL A 517 -1.82 -3.32 9.08
C VAL A 517 -1.61 -4.40 8.02
N LEU A 518 -0.35 -4.56 7.60
CA LEU A 518 0.05 -5.57 6.63
C LEU A 518 -0.02 -6.97 7.26
N ARG A 519 -0.67 -7.88 6.55
CA ARG A 519 -0.66 -9.32 6.83
C ARG A 519 0.31 -10.01 5.87
N SER A 520 1.25 -10.74 6.44
CA SER A 520 2.20 -11.59 5.75
C SER A 520 1.75 -13.05 5.85
N SER A 521 1.94 -13.81 4.78
CA SER A 521 1.76 -15.27 4.81
C SER A 521 2.90 -15.99 5.52
N ASN A 522 4.03 -15.31 5.78
CA ASN A 522 5.12 -15.87 6.56
C ASN A 522 4.74 -15.94 8.05
N PRO A 523 4.84 -17.11 8.72
CA PRO A 523 4.40 -17.28 10.10
C PRO A 523 5.23 -16.52 11.14
N SER A 524 6.47 -16.13 10.79
CA SER A 524 7.31 -15.29 11.66
C SER A 524 6.90 -13.82 11.60
N LEU A 525 6.41 -13.34 10.45
CA LEU A 525 5.96 -11.95 10.28
C LEU A 525 4.47 -11.79 10.65
N GLY A 526 3.62 -12.72 10.19
CA GLY A 526 2.19 -12.78 10.48
C GLY A 526 1.47 -11.45 10.26
N VAL A 527 0.65 -11.04 11.23
CA VAL A 527 0.10 -9.69 11.28
C VAL A 527 1.16 -8.77 11.86
N MET A 528 1.65 -7.83 11.06
CA MET A 528 2.77 -6.96 11.43
C MET A 528 2.28 -5.75 12.26
N ASP A 529 1.67 -6.00 13.42
CA ASP A 529 1.24 -4.99 14.40
C ASP A 529 1.95 -5.22 15.73
N MET A 530 2.85 -4.29 16.08
CA MET A 530 3.76 -4.44 17.22
C MET A 530 4.54 -5.77 17.19
N LEU A 531 5.09 -6.14 16.04
CA LEU A 531 6.00 -7.28 15.90
C LEU A 531 7.34 -6.94 16.57
N PRO A 532 7.98 -7.81 17.37
CA PRO A 532 9.32 -7.55 17.89
C PRO A 532 10.28 -7.16 16.75
N VAL A 533 11.00 -6.05 16.91
CA VAL A 533 11.86 -5.52 15.82
C VAL A 533 12.94 -6.53 15.42
N GLU A 534 13.40 -7.35 16.37
CA GLU A 534 14.37 -8.44 16.14
C GLU A 534 13.85 -9.48 15.15
N THR A 535 12.54 -9.75 15.13
CA THR A 535 11.92 -10.68 14.19
C THR A 535 12.01 -10.15 12.76
N LEU A 536 11.67 -8.88 12.54
CA LEU A 536 11.80 -8.25 11.22
C LEU A 536 13.26 -8.13 10.78
N LEU A 537 14.15 -7.70 11.68
CA LEU A 537 15.58 -7.57 11.40
C LEU A 537 16.21 -8.92 11.06
N GLY A 538 15.92 -9.97 11.85
CA GLY A 538 16.41 -11.32 11.58
C GLY A 538 15.87 -11.90 10.28
N TYR A 539 14.62 -11.58 9.92
CA TYR A 539 14.03 -11.95 8.64
C TYR A 539 14.77 -11.29 7.47
N ILE A 540 14.97 -9.97 7.53
CA ILE A 540 15.69 -9.20 6.50
C ILE A 540 17.13 -9.75 6.37
N ASP A 541 17.86 -9.86 7.48
CA ASP A 541 19.26 -10.31 7.49
C ASP A 541 19.41 -11.72 6.93
N GLY A 542 18.48 -12.64 7.23
CA GLY A 542 18.55 -13.99 6.67
C GLY A 542 18.32 -14.04 5.16
N LEU A 543 17.56 -13.08 4.60
CA LEU A 543 17.33 -13.00 3.15
C LEU A 543 18.46 -12.29 2.39
N VAL A 544 18.94 -11.16 2.93
CA VAL A 544 19.80 -10.20 2.21
C VAL A 544 21.20 -10.07 2.81
N GLY A 545 21.43 -10.65 3.99
CA GLY A 545 22.66 -10.47 4.76
C GLY A 545 22.67 -9.15 5.51
N VAL A 546 23.36 -9.10 6.65
CA VAL A 546 23.66 -7.83 7.32
C VAL A 546 24.38 -6.91 6.32
N ASP A 547 23.93 -5.67 6.23
CA ASP A 547 24.42 -4.66 5.28
C ASP A 547 24.38 -5.09 3.80
N GLY A 548 23.45 -5.98 3.45
CA GLY A 548 23.26 -6.45 2.06
C GLY A 548 24.35 -7.42 1.59
N THR A 549 25.13 -8.00 2.50
CA THR A 549 26.30 -8.85 2.18
C THR A 549 25.97 -10.09 1.33
N LEU A 550 24.75 -10.63 1.40
CA LEU A 550 24.31 -11.76 0.57
C LEU A 550 23.81 -11.32 -0.81
N VAL A 551 23.40 -10.06 -0.98
CA VAL A 551 22.88 -9.55 -2.26
C VAL A 551 23.97 -9.56 -3.32
N LYS A 552 25.15 -9.00 -3.00
CA LYS A 552 26.26 -8.95 -3.96
C LYS A 552 26.68 -10.35 -4.42
N GLY A 553 26.73 -11.32 -3.51
CA GLY A 553 27.05 -12.72 -3.86
C GLY A 553 26.04 -13.31 -4.84
N LYS A 554 24.73 -13.15 -4.57
CA LYS A 554 23.65 -13.62 -5.46
C LYS A 554 23.62 -12.90 -6.82
N CYS A 555 23.94 -11.61 -6.85
CA CYS A 555 23.88 -10.83 -8.08
C CYS A 555 25.14 -10.96 -8.95
N SER A 556 26.24 -11.52 -8.41
CA SER A 556 27.47 -11.79 -9.16
C SER A 556 27.54 -13.22 -9.72
N SER A 557 26.56 -14.07 -9.41
CA SER A 557 26.53 -15.49 -9.79
C SER A 557 25.84 -15.79 -11.12
#